data_AF-A0A9E3EEZ7-F1
#
_entry.id   AF-A0A9E3EEZ7-F1
#
_cell.length_a   1.000
_cell.length_b   1.000
_cell.length_c   1.000
_cell.angle_alpha   90.00
_cell.angle_beta   90.00
_cell.angle_gamma   90.00
#
_symmetry.space_group_name_H-M   'P 1'
#
loop_
_entity.id
_entity.type
_entity.pdbx_description
1 polymer ?
#
loop_
_entity_poly.entity_id
_entity_poly.type
_entity_poly.pdbx_seq_one_letter_code
_entity_poly.pdbx_strand_id
1 'polypeptide(L)'
;GQARAAQDVDDRVRNGSRPAEIAVGEANVGVARARAEEAAEALRRAQALQLGISVTQAVMLQVERDARITSAQLEDARARLDLLRQGSRDEDIAEAGARRDASAAALDAARARLAQCTVKSPIDGVVVERLATRGQFVTSAVPSVLLRVANDKSLGIRAEVEAAHSGDVCVRQHASITREGGAGGELGASVARIVPPLAAAAPAAPRQGETPPGRADVFLTLDRPPAGLRVGDEVMLRFEPCAS
;
A
#
# COMPACT_ATOMS: atom_id res chain seq x y z
N GLY A 1 -11.52 3.61 15.56
CA GLY A 1 -10.15 3.23 15.17
C GLY A 1 -9.26 4.46 15.18
N GLN A 2 -7.95 4.31 15.35
CA GLN A 2 -7.01 5.44 15.48
C GLN A 2 -7.10 6.42 14.30
N ALA A 3 -7.31 5.93 13.06
CA ALA A 3 -7.52 6.78 11.88
C ALA A 3 -8.74 7.70 11.99
N ARG A 4 -9.87 7.18 12.47
CA ARG A 4 -11.10 7.98 12.69
C ARG A 4 -10.88 9.06 13.76
N ALA A 5 -10.22 8.69 14.87
CA ALA A 5 -9.92 9.66 15.92
C ALA A 5 -8.96 10.77 15.44
N ALA A 6 -7.99 10.45 14.58
CA ALA A 6 -7.10 11.44 13.99
C ALA A 6 -7.85 12.37 13.00
N GLN A 7 -8.80 11.82 12.25
CA GLN A 7 -9.68 12.60 11.37
C GLN A 7 -10.59 13.55 12.17
N ASP A 8 -11.23 13.07 13.25
CA ASP A 8 -12.07 13.90 14.12
C ASP A 8 -11.28 15.07 14.74
N VAL A 9 -9.98 14.86 15.03
CA VAL A 9 -9.09 15.91 15.53
C VAL A 9 -8.76 16.94 14.46
N ASP A 10 -8.41 16.53 13.24
CA ASP A 10 -8.16 17.43 12.11
C ASP A 10 -9.40 18.26 11.77
N ASP A 11 -10.58 17.64 11.74
CA ASP A 11 -11.85 18.33 11.51
C ASP A 11 -12.12 19.37 12.60
N ARG A 12 -11.85 19.04 13.87
CA ARG A 12 -12.03 19.98 14.98
C ARG A 12 -11.10 21.18 14.88
N VAL A 13 -9.84 20.99 14.50
CA VAL A 13 -8.85 22.09 14.38
C VAL A 13 -9.18 22.94 13.15
N ARG A 14 -9.61 22.34 12.03
CA ARG A 14 -10.05 23.08 10.83
C ARG A 14 -11.32 23.91 11.06
N ASN A 15 -12.27 23.39 11.82
CA ASN A 15 -13.52 24.09 12.12
C ASN A 15 -13.35 25.23 13.13
N GLY A 16 -12.22 25.28 13.85
CA GLY A 16 -11.89 26.37 14.77
C GLY A 16 -12.89 26.54 15.92
N SER A 17 -13.16 27.80 16.28
CA SER A 17 -14.10 28.15 17.35
C SER A 17 -15.55 27.90 16.94
N ARG A 18 -16.36 27.45 17.90
CA ARG A 18 -17.78 27.17 17.65
C ARG A 18 -18.55 28.49 17.46
N PRO A 19 -19.64 28.50 16.66
CA PRO A 19 -20.49 29.68 16.51
C PRO A 19 -21.00 30.24 17.84
N ALA A 20 -21.29 29.37 18.81
CA ALA A 20 -21.72 29.78 20.15
C ALA A 20 -20.61 30.51 20.94
N GLU A 21 -19.35 30.14 20.75
CA GLU A 21 -18.21 30.81 21.40
C GLU A 21 -18.00 32.22 20.80
N ILE A 22 -18.14 32.34 19.48
CA ILE A 22 -18.11 33.63 18.79
C ILE A 22 -19.25 34.53 19.26
N ALA A 23 -20.46 34.00 19.39
CA ALA A 23 -21.62 34.76 19.89
C ALA A 23 -21.41 35.28 21.33
N VAL A 24 -20.78 34.49 22.21
CA VAL A 24 -20.38 34.94 23.55
C VAL A 24 -19.32 36.05 23.46
N GLY A 25 -18.35 35.92 22.56
CA GLY A 25 -17.36 36.97 22.30
C GLY A 25 -18.00 38.28 21.82
N GLU A 26 -18.96 38.21 20.89
CA GLU A 26 -19.71 39.37 20.39
C GLU A 26 -20.52 40.05 21.50
N ALA A 27 -21.19 39.27 22.36
CA ALA A 27 -21.90 39.79 23.51
C ALA A 27 -20.95 40.52 24.48
N ASN A 28 -19.77 39.96 24.74
CA ASN A 28 -18.76 40.57 25.61
C ASN A 28 -18.24 41.91 25.03
N VAL A 29 -18.00 41.97 23.72
CA VAL A 29 -17.67 43.23 23.02
C VAL A 29 -18.81 44.23 23.17
N GLY A 30 -20.07 43.79 23.05
CA GLY A 30 -21.25 44.64 23.27
C GLY A 30 -21.29 45.25 24.67
N VAL A 31 -21.06 44.45 25.71
CA VAL A 31 -21.02 44.92 27.11
C VAL A 31 -19.86 45.89 27.34
N ALA A 32 -18.65 45.56 26.85
CA ALA A 32 -17.49 46.42 27.00
C ALA A 32 -17.67 47.76 26.26
N ARG A 33 -18.33 47.71 25.08
CA ARG A 33 -18.65 48.89 24.28
C ARG A 33 -19.61 49.83 25.02
N ALA A 34 -20.70 49.30 25.56
CA ALA A 34 -21.66 50.10 26.31
C ALA A 34 -21.00 50.83 27.49
N ARG A 35 -20.12 50.14 28.23
CA ARG A 35 -19.36 50.73 29.35
C ARG A 35 -18.37 51.81 28.90
N ALA A 36 -17.67 51.59 27.79
CA ALA A 36 -16.75 52.57 27.23
C ALA A 36 -17.48 53.83 26.73
N GLU A 37 -18.65 53.65 26.09
CA GLU A 37 -19.52 54.76 25.66
C GLU A 37 -20.03 55.55 26.87
N GLU A 38 -20.53 54.89 27.92
CA GLU A 38 -20.97 55.55 29.16
C GLU A 38 -19.84 56.37 29.83
N ALA A 39 -18.65 55.77 29.98
CA ALA A 39 -17.50 56.44 30.58
C ALA A 39 -17.00 57.62 29.72
N ALA A 40 -17.03 57.50 28.40
CA ALA A 40 -16.68 58.57 27.48
C ALA A 40 -17.68 59.74 27.55
N GLU A 41 -18.97 59.46 27.72
CA GLU A 41 -19.97 60.50 27.94
C GLU A 41 -19.83 61.16 29.32
N ALA A 42 -19.56 60.40 30.37
CA ALA A 42 -19.27 60.94 31.70
C ALA A 42 -18.06 61.89 31.65
N LEU A 43 -17.01 61.51 30.91
CA LEU A 43 -15.83 62.34 30.67
C LEU A 43 -16.21 63.65 29.96
N ARG A 44 -16.99 63.54 28.88
CA ARG A 44 -17.46 64.71 28.12
C ARG A 44 -18.30 65.66 28.98
N ARG A 45 -19.19 65.12 29.83
CA ARG A 45 -20.00 65.90 30.78
C ARG A 45 -19.13 66.60 31.82
N ALA A 46 -18.16 65.90 32.41
CA ALA A 46 -17.24 66.48 33.40
C ALA A 46 -16.39 67.62 32.80
N GLN A 47 -15.87 67.43 31.59
CA GLN A 47 -15.11 68.46 30.87
C GLN A 47 -15.94 69.72 30.59
N ALA A 48 -17.21 69.56 30.18
CA ALA A 48 -18.12 70.68 29.94
C ALA A 48 -18.42 71.47 31.24
N LEU A 49 -18.59 70.78 32.37
CA LEU A 49 -18.86 71.41 33.67
C LEU A 49 -17.62 72.08 34.29
N GLN A 50 -16.41 71.62 33.96
CA GLN A 50 -15.16 72.25 34.41
C GLN A 50 -14.97 73.65 33.82
N LEU A 51 -15.43 73.88 32.58
CA LEU A 51 -15.47 75.21 31.97
C LEU A 51 -16.42 76.18 32.70
N GLY A 52 -17.37 75.65 33.49
CA GLY A 52 -18.33 76.40 34.32
C GLY A 52 -17.98 76.47 35.82
N ILE A 53 -16.74 76.18 36.23
CA ILE A 53 -16.22 76.27 37.62
C ILE A 53 -16.90 75.29 38.63
N SER A 54 -17.45 74.16 38.17
CA SER A 54 -18.28 73.27 39.02
C SER A 54 -17.67 71.89 39.37
N VAL A 55 -16.48 71.55 38.88
CA VAL A 55 -15.86 70.21 39.05
C VAL A 55 -14.47 70.29 39.68
N THR A 56 -14.19 69.42 40.65
CA THR A 56 -12.87 69.35 41.31
C THR A 56 -11.86 68.57 40.46
N GLN A 57 -10.57 68.89 40.61
CA GLN A 57 -9.49 68.19 39.89
C GLN A 57 -9.47 66.68 40.15
N ALA A 58 -9.79 66.25 41.38
CA ALA A 58 -9.86 64.83 41.74
C ALA A 58 -10.94 64.07 40.94
N VAL A 59 -12.12 64.68 40.77
CA VAL A 59 -13.21 64.10 39.96
C VAL A 59 -12.81 64.01 38.49
N MET A 60 -12.17 65.05 37.95
CA MET A 60 -11.70 65.05 36.56
C MET A 60 -10.73 63.90 36.30
N LEU A 61 -9.70 63.75 37.16
CA LEU A 61 -8.71 62.67 37.05
C LEU A 61 -9.34 61.28 37.17
N GLN A 62 -10.36 61.12 38.02
CA GLN A 62 -11.09 59.87 38.14
C GLN A 62 -11.81 59.50 36.84
N VAL A 63 -12.60 60.42 36.27
CA VAL A 63 -13.39 60.13 35.07
C VAL A 63 -12.49 59.93 33.84
N GLU A 64 -11.38 60.66 33.72
CA GLU A 64 -10.37 60.41 32.67
C GLU A 64 -9.73 59.03 32.78
N ARG A 65 -9.42 58.59 34.01
CA ARG A 65 -8.86 57.26 34.26
C ARG A 65 -9.89 56.19 33.90
N ASP A 66 -11.14 56.36 34.32
CA ASP A 66 -12.20 55.38 34.10
C ASP A 66 -12.53 55.26 32.59
N ALA A 67 -12.54 56.37 31.85
CA ALA A 67 -12.65 56.37 30.39
C ALA A 67 -11.49 55.65 29.70
N ARG A 68 -10.24 55.87 30.17
CA ARG A 68 -9.06 55.16 29.66
C ARG A 68 -9.13 53.65 29.92
N ILE A 69 -9.53 53.24 31.12
CA ILE A 69 -9.64 51.83 31.51
C ILE A 69 -10.71 51.14 30.67
N THR A 70 -11.90 51.72 30.56
CA THR A 70 -13.02 51.11 29.81
C THR A 70 -12.75 51.05 28.31
N SER A 71 -12.07 52.06 27.74
CA SER A 71 -11.58 52.00 26.36
C SER A 71 -10.59 50.86 26.14
N ALA A 72 -9.64 50.65 27.05
CA ALA A 72 -8.68 49.55 26.95
C ALA A 72 -9.37 48.18 27.09
N GLN A 73 -10.40 48.08 27.94
CA GLN A 73 -11.20 46.86 28.09
C GLN A 73 -12.01 46.53 26.83
N LEU A 74 -12.51 47.54 26.11
CA LEU A 74 -13.16 47.34 24.81
C LEU A 74 -12.19 46.77 23.77
N GLU A 75 -10.97 47.32 23.68
CA GLU A 75 -9.95 46.82 22.77
C GLU A 75 -9.50 45.39 23.12
N ASP A 76 -9.34 45.07 24.41
CA ASP A 76 -9.08 43.69 24.86
C ASP A 76 -10.21 42.74 24.45
N ALA A 77 -11.48 43.13 24.64
CA ALA A 77 -12.63 42.31 24.25
C ALA A 77 -12.68 42.10 22.72
N ARG A 78 -12.38 43.13 21.93
CA ARG A 78 -12.31 43.04 20.45
C ARG A 78 -11.20 42.10 20.01
N ALA A 79 -10.00 42.25 20.56
CA ALA A 79 -8.86 41.38 20.24
C ALA A 79 -9.16 39.90 20.56
N ARG A 80 -9.84 39.63 21.68
CA ARG A 80 -10.28 38.27 22.03
C ARG A 80 -11.31 37.71 21.06
N LEU A 81 -12.26 38.52 20.60
CA LEU A 81 -13.22 38.10 19.57
C LEU A 81 -12.52 37.83 18.24
N ASP A 82 -11.54 38.64 17.87
CA ASP A 82 -10.77 38.44 16.63
C ASP A 82 -9.96 37.14 16.69
N LEU A 83 -9.37 36.78 17.84
CA LEU A 83 -8.72 35.48 18.03
C LEU A 83 -9.70 34.30 17.86
N LEU A 84 -10.93 34.41 18.39
CA LEU A 84 -11.96 33.38 18.20
C LEU A 84 -12.38 33.27 16.72
N ARG A 85 -12.43 34.38 15.99
CA ARG A 85 -12.77 34.39 14.55
C ARG A 85 -11.64 33.86 13.67
N GLN A 86 -10.38 34.10 14.05
CA GLN A 86 -9.22 33.55 13.36
C GLN A 86 -9.14 32.02 13.52
N GLY A 87 -9.57 31.50 14.67
CA GLY A 87 -9.64 30.06 14.91
C GLY A 87 -8.26 29.46 15.21
N SER A 88 -8.04 28.22 14.75
CA SER A 88 -6.78 27.52 14.97
C SER A 88 -5.68 28.05 14.05
N ARG A 89 -4.42 27.94 14.51
CA ARG A 89 -3.27 28.39 13.72
C ARG A 89 -2.99 27.44 12.57
N ASP A 90 -2.39 27.95 11.51
CA ASP A 90 -2.02 27.15 10.33
C ASP A 90 -1.08 25.99 10.69
N GLU A 91 -0.14 26.23 11.61
CA GLU A 91 0.74 25.18 12.13
C GLU A 91 -0.03 24.03 12.82
N ASP A 92 -1.07 24.34 13.60
CA ASP A 92 -1.89 23.34 14.28
C ASP A 92 -2.72 22.52 13.27
N ILE A 93 -3.26 23.19 12.25
CA ILE A 93 -4.00 22.55 11.14
C ILE A 93 -3.06 21.62 10.36
N ALA A 94 -1.85 22.07 10.06
CA ALA A 94 -0.84 21.27 9.36
C ALA A 94 -0.41 20.05 10.18
N GLU A 95 -0.16 20.20 11.48
CA GLU A 95 0.19 19.10 12.38
C GLU A 95 -0.94 18.05 12.46
N ALA A 96 -2.18 18.51 12.66
CA ALA A 96 -3.34 17.63 12.74
C ALA A 96 -3.56 16.87 11.40
N GLY A 97 -3.40 17.56 10.28
CA GLY A 97 -3.46 16.97 8.95
C GLY A 97 -2.39 15.89 8.73
N ALA A 98 -1.14 16.19 9.09
CA ALA A 98 -0.05 15.21 8.99
C ALA A 98 -0.33 13.97 9.86
N ARG A 99 -0.92 14.15 11.05
CA ARG A 99 -1.28 13.04 11.94
C ARG A 99 -2.42 12.18 11.39
N ARG A 100 -3.43 12.80 10.75
CA ARG A 100 -4.49 12.09 10.00
C ARG A 100 -3.87 11.25 8.89
N ASP A 101 -2.98 11.83 8.08
CA ASP A 101 -2.38 11.16 6.93
C ASP A 101 -1.48 9.99 7.36
N ALA A 102 -0.67 10.17 8.41
CA ALA A 102 0.11 9.09 9.00
C ALA A 102 -0.77 7.94 9.52
N SER A 103 -1.91 8.26 10.14
CA SER A 103 -2.86 7.26 10.64
C SER A 103 -3.58 6.52 9.51
N ALA A 104 -3.89 7.21 8.41
CA ALA A 104 -4.44 6.60 7.20
C ALA A 104 -3.43 5.65 6.55
N ALA A 105 -2.17 6.08 6.40
CA ALA A 105 -1.10 5.24 5.88
C ALA A 105 -0.86 3.99 6.75
N ALA A 106 -0.93 4.12 8.07
CA ALA A 106 -0.84 2.98 8.98
C ALA A 106 -2.00 2.00 8.81
N LEU A 107 -3.22 2.49 8.58
CA LEU A 107 -4.39 1.66 8.30
C LEU A 107 -4.23 0.89 6.98
N ASP A 108 -3.75 1.55 5.93
CA ASP A 108 -3.55 0.90 4.64
C ASP A 108 -2.39 -0.10 4.67
N ALA A 109 -1.31 0.19 5.40
CA ALA A 109 -0.25 -0.79 5.66
C ALA A 109 -0.78 -2.02 6.43
N ALA A 110 -1.64 -1.82 7.44
CA ALA A 110 -2.27 -2.92 8.16
C ALA A 110 -3.21 -3.74 7.26
N ARG A 111 -3.98 -3.09 6.37
CA ARG A 111 -4.83 -3.75 5.37
C ARG A 111 -4.00 -4.57 4.38
N ALA A 112 -2.88 -4.02 3.90
CA ALA A 112 -1.97 -4.72 3.00
C ALA A 112 -1.38 -5.98 3.68
N ARG A 113 -0.96 -5.88 4.94
CA ARG A 113 -0.49 -7.03 5.73
C ARG A 113 -1.59 -8.08 5.92
N LEU A 114 -2.83 -7.66 6.18
CA LEU A 114 -3.96 -8.57 6.28
C LEU A 114 -4.25 -9.27 4.94
N ALA A 115 -4.16 -8.54 3.82
CA ALA A 115 -4.31 -9.13 2.49
C ALA A 115 -3.23 -10.18 2.19
N GLN A 116 -2.00 -9.95 2.67
CA GLN A 116 -0.90 -10.94 2.58
C GLN A 116 -1.12 -12.20 3.41
N CYS A 117 -2.02 -12.19 4.41
CA CYS A 117 -2.42 -13.41 5.11
C CYS A 117 -3.24 -14.37 4.23
N THR A 118 -3.73 -13.91 3.07
CA THR A 118 -4.39 -14.76 2.07
C THR A 118 -3.48 -14.95 0.87
N VAL A 119 -2.84 -16.12 0.78
CA VAL A 119 -1.97 -16.46 -0.34
C VAL A 119 -2.81 -16.80 -1.57
N LYS A 120 -2.63 -16.04 -2.66
CA LYS A 120 -3.25 -16.28 -3.96
C LYS A 120 -2.21 -16.76 -4.96
N SER A 121 -2.63 -17.61 -5.91
CA SER A 121 -1.75 -18.00 -7.02
C SER A 121 -1.58 -16.83 -8.00
N PRO A 122 -0.36 -16.52 -8.46
CA PRO A 122 -0.13 -15.50 -9.48
C PRO A 122 -0.48 -15.99 -10.90
N ILE A 123 -0.63 -17.30 -11.08
CA ILE A 123 -0.95 -17.94 -12.36
C ILE A 123 -2.17 -18.83 -12.23
N ASP A 124 -2.92 -18.98 -13.32
CA ASP A 124 -3.89 -20.05 -13.46
C ASP A 124 -3.18 -21.38 -13.68
N GLY A 125 -3.67 -22.44 -13.05
CA GLY A 125 -3.10 -23.77 -13.19
C GLY A 125 -3.56 -24.74 -12.11
N VAL A 126 -2.86 -25.87 -12.02
CA VAL A 126 -3.11 -26.94 -11.06
C VAL A 126 -2.01 -26.98 -10.00
N VAL A 127 -2.36 -27.31 -8.76
CA VAL A 127 -1.39 -27.52 -7.69
C VAL A 127 -0.72 -28.89 -7.91
N VAL A 128 0.57 -28.87 -8.25
CA VAL A 128 1.38 -30.09 -8.48
C VAL A 128 1.87 -30.65 -7.16
N GLU A 129 2.28 -29.78 -6.24
CA GLU A 129 2.86 -30.18 -4.97
C GLU A 129 2.42 -29.25 -3.85
N ARG A 130 2.11 -29.82 -2.69
CA ARG A 130 1.84 -29.10 -1.45
C ARG A 130 2.97 -29.36 -0.46
N LEU A 131 3.78 -28.34 -0.23
CA LEU A 131 4.98 -28.38 0.62
C LEU A 131 4.69 -27.92 2.05
N ALA A 132 3.67 -27.07 2.23
CA ALA A 132 3.25 -26.60 3.54
C ALA A 132 2.08 -27.43 4.11
N THR A 133 2.14 -27.73 5.41
CA THR A 133 1.10 -28.44 6.15
C THR A 133 0.27 -27.50 7.01
N ARG A 134 -1.01 -27.82 7.22
CA ARG A 134 -1.88 -27.03 8.10
C ARG A 134 -1.32 -27.01 9.52
N GLY A 135 -1.19 -25.82 10.11
CA GLY A 135 -0.61 -25.63 11.45
C GLY A 135 0.91 -25.49 11.47
N GLN A 136 1.58 -25.67 10.33
CA GLN A 136 3.00 -25.38 10.20
C GLN A 136 3.24 -23.87 10.31
N PHE A 137 4.23 -23.50 11.13
CA PHE A 137 4.67 -22.12 11.24
C PHE A 137 5.50 -21.74 10.01
N VAL A 138 5.14 -20.64 9.36
CA VAL A 138 5.85 -20.09 8.20
C VAL A 138 6.20 -18.63 8.49
N THR A 139 7.42 -18.23 8.14
CA THR A 139 7.90 -16.87 8.37
C THR A 139 8.28 -16.22 7.04
N SER A 140 8.09 -14.90 6.95
CA SER A 140 8.57 -14.12 5.80
C SER A 140 10.07 -13.85 5.84
N ALA A 141 10.75 -14.09 6.97
CA ALA A 141 12.19 -13.90 7.11
C ALA A 141 13.00 -14.95 6.34
N VAL A 142 12.47 -16.17 6.20
CA VAL A 142 13.05 -17.25 5.40
C VAL A 142 11.95 -17.73 4.45
N PRO A 143 11.95 -17.29 3.18
CA PRO A 143 10.87 -17.61 2.25
C PRO A 143 10.81 -19.13 2.02
N SER A 144 9.69 -19.74 2.40
CA SER A 144 9.39 -21.14 2.13
C SER A 144 8.34 -21.25 1.02
N VAL A 145 8.53 -22.22 0.13
CA VAL A 145 7.54 -22.51 -0.91
C VAL A 145 6.39 -23.27 -0.25
N LEU A 146 5.18 -22.72 -0.34
CA LEU A 146 3.99 -23.35 0.26
C LEU A 146 3.34 -24.36 -0.70
N LEU A 147 3.21 -23.95 -1.96
CA LEU A 147 2.52 -24.68 -3.03
C LEU A 147 3.33 -24.50 -4.31
N ARG A 148 3.43 -25.57 -5.11
CA ARG A 148 3.94 -25.50 -6.48
C ARG A 148 2.76 -25.61 -7.44
N VAL A 149 2.53 -24.56 -8.20
CA VAL A 149 1.44 -24.47 -9.20
C VAL A 149 2.06 -24.55 -10.58
N ALA A 150 1.47 -25.36 -11.46
CA ALA A 150 1.87 -25.45 -12.86
C ALA A 150 0.68 -25.13 -13.77
N ASN A 151 0.95 -24.39 -14.84
CA ASN A 151 -0.04 -24.13 -15.88
C ASN A 151 -0.29 -25.41 -16.68
N ASP A 152 -1.55 -25.85 -16.75
CA ASP A 152 -2.00 -27.05 -17.45
C ASP A 152 -2.31 -26.80 -18.94
N LYS A 153 -2.37 -25.54 -19.38
CA LYS A 153 -2.67 -25.17 -20.76
C LYS A 153 -1.47 -25.32 -21.70
N SER A 154 -0.25 -25.21 -21.18
CA SER A 154 0.99 -25.27 -21.95
C SER A 154 1.93 -26.31 -21.35
N LEU A 155 1.65 -27.59 -21.63
CA LEU A 155 2.52 -28.69 -21.24
C LEU A 155 3.63 -28.87 -22.28
N GLY A 156 4.86 -28.99 -21.78
CA GLY A 156 6.02 -29.47 -22.55
C GLY A 156 6.44 -30.84 -22.03
N ILE A 157 7.03 -31.64 -22.91
CA ILE A 157 7.57 -32.95 -22.54
C ILE A 157 9.09 -32.81 -22.45
N ARG A 158 9.66 -33.33 -21.37
CA ARG A 158 11.11 -33.47 -21.22
C ARG A 158 11.45 -34.94 -21.41
N ALA A 159 12.25 -35.23 -22.42
CA ALA A 159 12.80 -36.55 -22.68
C ALA A 159 14.28 -36.56 -22.32
N GLU A 160 14.70 -37.57 -21.56
CA GLU A 160 16.12 -37.82 -21.30
C GLU A 160 16.62 -38.84 -22.33
N VAL A 161 17.52 -38.40 -23.22
CA VAL A 161 18.11 -39.26 -24.25
C VAL A 161 19.56 -39.54 -23.87
N GLU A 162 20.01 -40.78 -24.04
CA GLU A 162 21.42 -41.13 -23.80
C GLU A 162 22.33 -40.32 -24.75
N ALA A 163 23.48 -39.86 -24.24
CA ALA A 163 24.38 -39.01 -25.03
C ALA A 163 24.79 -39.65 -26.37
N ALA A 164 24.91 -40.99 -26.44
CA ALA A 164 25.21 -41.72 -27.67
C ALA A 164 24.16 -41.50 -28.78
N HIS A 165 22.89 -41.34 -28.40
CA HIS A 165 21.76 -41.15 -29.32
C HIS A 165 21.34 -39.69 -29.47
N SER A 166 22.05 -38.76 -28.81
CA SER A 166 21.74 -37.33 -28.91
C SER A 166 21.95 -36.74 -30.30
N GLY A 167 22.82 -37.35 -31.12
CA GLY A 167 23.06 -36.96 -32.52
C GLY A 167 21.97 -37.43 -33.49
N ASP A 168 21.12 -38.38 -33.08
CA ASP A 168 20.03 -38.92 -33.88
C ASP A 168 18.74 -38.07 -33.76
N VAL A 169 18.75 -37.05 -32.89
CA VAL A 169 17.60 -36.17 -32.62
C VAL A 169 17.84 -34.78 -33.22
N CYS A 170 16.89 -34.28 -33.99
CA CYS A 170 16.97 -32.98 -34.66
C CYS A 170 15.98 -31.97 -34.09
N VAL A 171 16.33 -30.69 -34.11
CA VAL A 171 15.38 -29.62 -33.77
C VAL A 171 14.28 -29.59 -34.83
N ARG A 172 13.02 -29.44 -34.40
CA ARG A 172 11.77 -29.55 -35.20
C ARG A 172 11.41 -30.96 -35.69
N GLN A 173 12.10 -31.99 -35.24
CA GLN A 173 11.72 -33.38 -35.52
C GLN A 173 10.34 -33.69 -34.90
N HIS A 174 9.49 -34.39 -35.65
CA HIS A 174 8.21 -34.88 -35.15
C HIS A 174 8.41 -36.13 -34.30
N ALA A 175 7.64 -36.23 -33.23
CA ALA A 175 7.59 -37.37 -32.34
C ALA A 175 6.14 -37.70 -31.98
N SER A 176 5.80 -38.99 -31.99
CA SER A 176 4.53 -39.46 -31.45
C SER A 176 4.68 -39.83 -29.98
N ILE A 177 3.68 -39.44 -29.20
CA ILE A 177 3.61 -39.66 -27.76
C ILE A 177 2.49 -40.63 -27.47
N THR A 178 2.82 -41.65 -26.68
CA THR A 178 1.86 -42.63 -26.20
C THR A 178 1.88 -42.65 -24.67
N ARG A 179 0.72 -42.53 -24.04
CA ARG A 179 0.61 -42.60 -22.58
C ARG A 179 0.81 -44.03 -22.10
N GLU A 180 1.54 -44.20 -21.02
CA GLU A 180 1.62 -45.47 -20.33
C GLU A 180 0.24 -45.85 -19.75
N GLY A 181 -0.33 -46.96 -20.22
CA GLY A 181 -1.69 -47.40 -19.89
C GLY A 181 -2.71 -47.34 -21.04
N GLY A 182 -2.32 -46.91 -22.25
CA GLY A 182 -3.09 -47.11 -23.49
C GLY A 182 -4.43 -46.37 -23.62
N ALA A 183 -4.84 -45.61 -22.60
CA ALA A 183 -6.05 -44.81 -22.63
C ALA A 183 -5.72 -43.38 -23.10
N GLY A 184 -5.81 -43.16 -24.40
CA GLY A 184 -5.57 -41.87 -25.06
C GLY A 184 -4.73 -42.06 -26.31
N GLY A 185 -5.29 -41.72 -27.47
CA GLY A 185 -4.63 -41.90 -28.77
C GLY A 185 -3.29 -41.16 -28.88
N GLU A 186 -2.52 -41.49 -29.92
CA GLU A 186 -1.21 -40.90 -30.17
C GLU A 186 -1.30 -39.37 -30.31
N LEU A 187 -0.49 -38.67 -29.52
CA LEU A 187 -0.37 -37.22 -29.55
C LEU A 187 0.90 -36.84 -30.33
N GLY A 188 0.78 -35.87 -31.23
CA GLY A 188 1.93 -35.33 -31.95
C GLY A 188 2.64 -34.27 -31.13
N ALA A 189 3.97 -34.34 -31.12
CA ALA A 189 4.82 -33.29 -30.62
C ALA A 189 6.01 -33.05 -31.54
N SER A 190 6.59 -31.87 -31.37
CA SER A 190 7.75 -31.42 -32.13
C SER A 190 8.89 -31.06 -31.18
N VAL A 191 10.13 -31.46 -31.52
CA VAL A 191 11.32 -31.12 -30.74
C VAL A 191 11.57 -29.61 -30.82
N ALA A 192 11.42 -28.92 -29.69
CA ALA A 192 11.64 -27.47 -29.62
C ALA A 192 13.11 -27.13 -29.36
N ARG A 193 13.75 -27.88 -28.46
CA ARG A 193 15.14 -27.63 -28.05
C ARG A 193 15.81 -28.90 -27.54
N ILE A 194 17.10 -29.03 -27.84
CA ILE A 194 17.99 -30.04 -27.27
C ILE A 194 18.98 -29.32 -26.36
N VAL A 195 19.06 -29.73 -25.10
CA VAL A 195 20.06 -29.26 -24.14
C VAL A 195 21.09 -30.37 -23.99
N PRO A 196 22.32 -30.18 -24.52
CA PRO A 196 23.36 -31.18 -24.37
C PRO A 196 23.71 -31.36 -22.89
N PRO A 197 24.17 -32.55 -22.47
CA PRO A 197 24.60 -32.77 -21.10
C PRO A 197 25.63 -31.70 -20.72
N LEU A 198 25.37 -30.97 -19.63
CA LEU A 198 26.42 -30.16 -19.02
C LEU A 198 27.50 -31.15 -18.58
N ALA A 199 28.69 -31.07 -19.17
CA ALA A 199 29.80 -31.88 -18.74
C ALA A 199 30.06 -31.59 -17.25
N ALA A 200 29.71 -32.52 -16.37
CA ALA A 200 30.19 -32.48 -15.00
C ALA A 200 31.73 -32.39 -15.09
N ALA A 201 32.33 -31.45 -14.36
CA ALA A 201 33.77 -31.22 -14.36
C ALA A 201 34.52 -32.56 -14.41
N ALA A 202 35.19 -32.82 -15.54
CA ALA A 202 35.62 -34.15 -15.92
C ALA A 202 36.62 -34.74 -14.91
N PRO A 203 36.38 -35.94 -14.35
CA PRO A 203 37.46 -36.85 -14.04
C PRO A 203 37.63 -37.81 -15.23
N ALA A 204 38.78 -37.70 -15.91
CA ALA A 204 39.32 -38.60 -16.94
C ALA A 204 38.45 -38.87 -18.20
N ALA A 205 39.09 -38.72 -19.36
CA ALA A 205 38.51 -39.11 -20.64
C ALA A 205 38.09 -40.60 -20.63
N PRO A 206 36.90 -40.95 -21.18
CA PRO A 206 36.44 -42.34 -21.22
C PRO A 206 37.39 -43.21 -22.05
N ARG A 207 37.58 -44.47 -21.63
CA ARG A 207 38.39 -45.43 -22.40
C ARG A 207 37.62 -45.87 -23.65
N GLN A 208 38.34 -46.22 -24.71
CA GLN A 208 37.75 -46.63 -25.99
C GLN A 208 36.73 -47.76 -25.77
N GLY A 209 35.47 -47.52 -26.12
CA GLY A 209 34.36 -48.46 -25.97
C GLY A 209 33.40 -48.19 -24.80
N GLU A 210 33.70 -47.23 -23.91
CA GLU A 210 32.73 -46.77 -22.89
C GLU A 210 31.85 -45.66 -23.43
N THR A 211 30.53 -45.88 -23.38
CA THR A 211 29.51 -44.86 -23.66
C THR A 211 29.76 -43.66 -22.76
N PRO A 212 29.90 -42.44 -23.30
CA PRO A 212 30.16 -41.26 -22.47
C PRO A 212 29.02 -41.11 -21.45
N PRO A 213 29.34 -40.99 -20.14
CA PRO A 213 28.31 -40.80 -19.12
C PRO A 213 27.66 -39.43 -19.34
N GLY A 214 26.39 -39.43 -19.74
CA GLY A 214 25.64 -38.20 -19.94
C GLY A 214 24.26 -38.47 -20.50
N ARG A 215 23.28 -37.69 -20.04
CA ARG A 215 21.93 -37.64 -20.61
C ARG A 215 21.72 -36.25 -21.20
N ALA A 216 21.29 -36.20 -22.46
CA ALA A 216 20.83 -34.98 -23.11
C ALA A 216 19.35 -34.77 -22.78
N ASP A 217 18.99 -33.56 -22.38
CA ASP A 217 17.61 -33.18 -22.13
C ASP A 217 16.99 -32.63 -23.41
N VAL A 218 16.01 -33.34 -23.96
CA VAL A 218 15.25 -32.92 -25.14
C VAL A 218 13.90 -32.39 -24.69
N PHE A 219 13.58 -31.15 -25.07
CA PHE A 219 12.30 -30.51 -24.78
C PHE A 219 11.43 -30.53 -26.03
N LEU A 220 10.23 -31.12 -25.90
CA LEU A 220 9.23 -31.20 -26.95
C LEU A 220 8.01 -30.34 -26.61
N THR A 221 7.42 -29.72 -27.62
CA THR A 221 6.16 -28.99 -27.54
C THR A 221 5.06 -29.79 -28.20
N LEU A 222 3.90 -29.88 -27.55
CA LEU A 222 2.71 -30.56 -28.10
C LEU A 222 2.12 -29.75 -29.25
N ASP A 223 1.78 -30.41 -30.36
CA ASP A 223 1.15 -29.75 -31.52
C ASP A 223 -0.34 -29.45 -31.29
N ARG A 224 -0.96 -30.15 -30.34
CA ARG A 224 -2.36 -29.99 -29.91
C ARG A 224 -2.43 -29.84 -28.40
N PRO A 225 -3.47 -29.18 -27.86
CA PRO A 225 -3.62 -29.03 -26.42
C PRO A 225 -3.63 -30.41 -25.73
N PRO A 226 -3.01 -30.53 -24.54
CA PRO A 226 -2.85 -31.78 -23.82
C PRO A 226 -4.21 -32.31 -23.33
N ALA A 227 -4.92 -33.04 -24.19
CA ALA A 227 -6.16 -33.71 -23.82
C ALA A 227 -5.83 -34.92 -22.93
N GLY A 228 -5.93 -34.75 -21.61
CA GLY A 228 -5.82 -35.85 -20.63
C GLY A 228 -4.42 -36.13 -20.08
N LEU A 229 -3.40 -35.38 -20.49
CA LEU A 229 -2.06 -35.37 -19.89
C LEU A 229 -2.02 -34.46 -18.67
N ARG A 230 -1.33 -34.89 -17.62
CA ARG A 230 -1.08 -34.11 -16.40
C ARG A 230 0.42 -33.89 -16.21
N VAL A 231 0.75 -32.83 -15.48
CA VAL A 231 2.14 -32.58 -15.07
C VAL A 231 2.62 -33.75 -14.21
N GLY A 232 3.69 -34.40 -14.63
CA GLY A 232 4.27 -35.57 -13.95
C GLY A 232 3.83 -36.94 -14.50
N ASP A 233 2.96 -36.99 -15.51
CA ASP A 233 2.65 -38.25 -16.21
C ASP A 233 3.90 -38.76 -16.97
N GLU A 234 4.17 -40.06 -16.87
CA GLU A 234 5.18 -40.73 -17.68
C GLU A 234 4.62 -41.09 -19.07
N VAL A 235 5.42 -40.86 -20.11
CA VAL A 235 5.01 -41.03 -21.50
C VAL A 235 6.11 -41.72 -22.31
N MET A 236 5.69 -42.54 -23.26
CA MET A 236 6.59 -43.14 -24.24
C MET A 236 6.67 -42.25 -25.46
N LEU A 237 7.89 -42.00 -25.94
CA LEU A 237 8.17 -41.18 -27.11
C LEU A 237 8.73 -42.04 -28.23
N ARG A 238 8.23 -41.81 -29.44
CA ARG A 238 8.79 -42.37 -30.67
C ARG A 238 9.13 -41.22 -31.62
N PHE A 239 10.42 -41.04 -31.87
CA PHE A 239 10.91 -40.04 -32.82
C PHE A 239 10.77 -40.55 -34.25
N GLU A 240 10.25 -39.70 -35.15
CA GLU A 240 10.27 -39.95 -36.59
C GLU A 240 11.64 -39.61 -37.19
N PRO A 241 12.01 -40.09 -38.38
CA PRO A 241 13.27 -39.73 -39.02
C PRO A 241 13.41 -38.20 -39.15
N CYS A 242 14.61 -37.66 -38.94
CA CYS A 242 14.86 -36.24 -39.19
C CYS A 242 14.54 -35.90 -40.65
N ALA A 243 13.74 -34.85 -40.87
CA ALA A 243 13.57 -34.29 -42.20
C ALA A 243 14.92 -33.70 -42.65
N SER A 244 15.41 -34.14 -43.81
CA SER A 244 16.64 -33.69 -44.47
C SER A 244 16.60 -32.22 -44.87
#